data_AF-A0A2M8PIC9-F1
#
_entry.id   AF-A0A2M8PIC9-F1
#
_cell.length_a   1.000
_cell.length_b   1.000
_cell.length_c   1.000
_cell.angle_alpha   90.00
_cell.angle_beta   90.00
_cell.angle_gamma   90.00
#
_symmetry.space_group_name_H-M   'P 1'
#
loop_
_entity.id
_entity.type
_entity.pdbx_description
1 polymer ?
#
loop_
_entity_poly.entity_id
_entity_poly.type
_entity_poly.pdbx_seq_one_letter_code
_entity_poly.pdbx_strand_id
1 'polypeptide(L)'
;MNLKRILCIKISDIGDLITVTPALAALREALPHAELDVLTSAHAAPILDGTRLADQVLTFPLRAYERAADVFKPSALRRLMAFIAQLRARRYQAVLLFHQLSTPFGAWKHAMLTLGTGAPVRAGLENGRGWFLTHKVADRGFGAFHQAAYWLKVAALLGASDSPERFPLRVGISEADRAWAAQQLPESGYVAVHSGSGALNVARRWTPEGFAAAATHFAQHLGTSIVLIGGIGDDSEALRAHLRLPYRDLIAKTTLGQLAAVLERCAVFIGGDSGVMHIAAAIPHLALYTPFGATNHFAWQAWRPQGRAAVIARSGVLCSPCAYIGQSVGLRSGCAARTCMRALKPEGLIKGESRLAIAQRERRPALEVLGVPIDRLTFAELLDQIGHWIREASSARLICTANPELVMLAQRDVLFYTILRRCALVTADGVGLLWAARRLGVRLPERVTGSDSLPLIAERAAQAGWRLFLLGAAEGVAARAAARLRERFPRLQVVGTHSGDPSPEAEDGIVALINASGADILFVAYGSPQQEKWLARNLARLQVKVALGVGGAFDFVAGTAQRAPLWMRRLGLEWFHRLLRQPWRWRRMASRLPRFVWLVLWRGARPPRHFEGIGGQYG
;
A
#
# COMPACT_ATOMS: atom_id res chain seq x y z
N MET A 1 23.38 -24.69 -19.42
CA MET A 1 24.08 -25.22 -18.23
C MET A 1 23.54 -26.61 -17.93
N ASN A 2 24.38 -27.61 -17.65
CA ASN A 2 23.90 -28.95 -17.27
C ASN A 2 23.64 -29.01 -15.76
N LEU A 3 22.48 -28.48 -15.33
CA LEU A 3 22.06 -28.47 -13.93
C LEU A 3 21.24 -29.73 -13.64
N LYS A 4 21.70 -30.54 -12.69
CA LYS A 4 21.06 -31.77 -12.22
C LYS A 4 20.21 -31.57 -10.98
N ARG A 5 20.56 -30.65 -10.07
CA ARG A 5 19.80 -30.42 -8.83
C ARG A 5 19.73 -28.94 -8.48
N ILE A 6 18.51 -28.46 -8.27
CA ILE A 6 18.18 -27.05 -8.05
C ILE A 6 17.29 -26.94 -6.80
N LEU A 7 17.60 -25.99 -5.93
CA LEU A 7 16.76 -25.64 -4.79
C LEU A 7 16.02 -24.33 -5.04
N CYS A 8 14.70 -24.35 -4.97
CA CYS A 8 13.85 -23.17 -5.03
C CYS A 8 13.36 -22.79 -3.63
N ILE A 9 13.72 -21.61 -3.12
CA ILE A 9 13.39 -21.19 -1.75
C ILE A 9 12.28 -20.14 -1.76
N LYS A 10 11.13 -20.48 -1.16
CA LYS A 10 10.01 -19.57 -0.90
C LYS A 10 9.37 -19.89 0.45
N ILE A 11 9.96 -19.36 1.53
CA ILE A 11 9.47 -19.59 2.90
C ILE A 11 8.50 -18.46 3.28
N SER A 12 7.21 -18.69 3.11
CA SER A 12 6.15 -17.68 3.24
C SER A 12 4.76 -18.33 3.34
N ASP A 13 3.70 -17.51 3.28
CA ASP A 13 2.31 -17.96 3.29
C ASP A 13 1.88 -18.58 1.94
N ILE A 14 0.65 -19.11 1.90
CA ILE A 14 0.06 -19.83 0.75
C ILE A 14 0.10 -18.99 -0.54
N GLY A 15 -0.42 -17.77 -0.51
CA GLY A 15 -0.53 -16.93 -1.71
C GLY A 15 0.82 -16.64 -2.35
N ASP A 16 1.79 -16.33 -1.51
CA ASP A 16 3.18 -16.15 -1.88
C ASP A 16 3.77 -17.38 -2.62
N LEU A 17 3.55 -18.60 -2.10
CA LEU A 17 4.05 -19.82 -2.75
C LEU A 17 3.36 -20.07 -4.10
N ILE A 18 2.04 -19.84 -4.19
CA ILE A 18 1.30 -19.98 -5.45
C ILE A 18 1.91 -19.07 -6.53
N THR A 19 2.29 -17.83 -6.19
CA THR A 19 2.91 -16.92 -7.17
C THR A 19 4.22 -17.44 -7.77
N VAL A 20 4.90 -18.40 -7.12
CA VAL A 20 6.15 -19.01 -7.60
C VAL A 20 5.90 -20.12 -8.63
N THR A 21 4.69 -20.69 -8.67
CA THR A 21 4.37 -21.82 -9.56
C THR A 21 4.61 -21.56 -11.05
N PRO A 22 4.39 -20.35 -11.61
CA PRO A 22 4.79 -20.02 -12.98
C PRO A 22 6.29 -20.19 -13.23
N ALA A 23 7.13 -19.75 -12.28
CA ALA A 23 8.58 -19.84 -12.37
C ALA A 23 9.06 -21.29 -12.29
N LEU A 24 8.43 -22.11 -11.43
CA LEU A 24 8.71 -23.55 -11.38
C LEU A 24 8.32 -24.24 -12.69
N ALA A 25 7.17 -23.89 -13.27
CA ALA A 25 6.74 -24.43 -14.56
C ALA A 25 7.72 -24.06 -15.68
N ALA A 26 8.19 -22.82 -15.72
CA ALA A 26 9.19 -22.37 -16.69
C ALA A 26 10.54 -23.10 -16.52
N LEU A 27 10.98 -23.36 -15.28
CA LEU A 27 12.18 -24.15 -15.02
C LEU A 27 12.02 -25.61 -15.42
N ARG A 28 10.86 -26.20 -15.15
CA ARG A 28 10.53 -27.58 -15.54
C ARG A 28 10.58 -27.76 -17.06
N GLU A 29 10.08 -26.79 -17.80
CA GLU A 29 10.13 -26.78 -19.26
C GLU A 29 11.57 -26.63 -19.78
N ALA A 30 12.35 -25.70 -19.22
CA ALA A 30 13.71 -25.43 -19.68
C ALA A 30 14.73 -26.50 -19.25
N LEU A 31 14.48 -27.17 -18.11
CA LEU A 31 15.38 -28.13 -17.47
C LEU A 31 14.62 -29.42 -17.09
N PRO A 32 14.12 -30.19 -18.07
CA PRO A 32 13.24 -31.34 -17.83
C PRO A 32 13.91 -32.48 -17.04
N HIS A 33 15.24 -32.58 -17.11
CA HIS A 33 16.02 -33.63 -16.43
C HIS A 33 16.59 -33.18 -15.07
N ALA A 34 16.43 -31.91 -14.69
CA ALA A 34 16.92 -31.43 -13.41
C ALA A 34 15.96 -31.84 -12.29
N GLU A 35 16.46 -32.19 -11.11
CA GLU A 35 15.67 -32.34 -9.89
C GLU A 35 15.46 -30.96 -9.24
N LEU A 36 14.22 -30.56 -9.01
CA LEU A 36 13.80 -29.29 -8.42
C LEU A 36 13.22 -29.60 -7.05
N ASP A 37 13.99 -29.29 -6.01
CA ASP A 37 13.50 -29.30 -4.63
C ASP A 37 12.94 -27.91 -4.29
N VAL A 38 11.81 -27.85 -3.58
CA VAL A 38 11.22 -26.58 -3.12
C VAL A 38 11.26 -26.51 -1.60
N LEU A 39 11.84 -25.44 -1.05
CA LEU A 39 11.85 -25.14 0.38
C LEU A 39 10.78 -24.09 0.73
N THR A 40 9.76 -24.49 1.48
CA THR A 40 8.62 -23.63 1.85
C THR A 40 8.16 -23.83 3.30
N SER A 41 7.11 -23.13 3.73
CA SER A 41 6.49 -23.33 5.05
C SER A 41 5.58 -24.57 5.04
N ALA A 42 5.48 -25.27 6.17
CA ALA A 42 4.67 -26.49 6.27
C ALA A 42 3.19 -26.28 5.92
N HIS A 43 2.62 -25.11 6.24
CA HIS A 43 1.23 -24.78 5.93
C HIS A 43 0.99 -24.50 4.43
N ALA A 44 1.99 -24.00 3.70
CA ALA A 44 1.87 -23.71 2.28
C ALA A 44 2.24 -24.91 1.40
N ALA A 45 3.03 -25.87 1.90
CA ALA A 45 3.51 -27.04 1.17
C ALA A 45 2.42 -27.79 0.35
N PRO A 46 1.20 -28.03 0.87
CA PRO A 46 0.18 -28.79 0.16
C PRO A 46 -0.31 -28.16 -1.16
N ILE A 47 0.01 -26.89 -1.43
CA ILE A 47 -0.28 -26.24 -2.72
C ILE A 47 0.38 -26.95 -3.90
N LEU A 48 1.56 -27.55 -3.68
CA LEU A 48 2.37 -28.17 -4.74
C LEU A 48 2.00 -29.65 -4.97
N ASP A 49 1.20 -30.25 -4.10
CA ASP A 49 0.83 -31.66 -4.20
C ASP A 49 0.17 -31.95 -5.55
N GLY A 50 0.57 -33.00 -6.25
CA GLY A 50 -0.01 -33.34 -7.57
C GLY A 50 0.29 -32.37 -8.73
N THR A 51 0.94 -31.22 -8.50
CA THR A 51 1.27 -30.25 -9.58
C THR A 51 2.40 -30.71 -10.50
N ARG A 52 3.21 -31.68 -10.05
CA ARG A 52 4.45 -32.17 -10.71
C ARG A 52 5.51 -31.08 -10.97
N LEU A 53 5.44 -29.97 -10.22
CA LEU A 53 6.40 -28.86 -10.37
C LEU A 53 7.69 -29.07 -9.55
N ALA A 54 7.60 -29.80 -8.45
CA ALA A 54 8.71 -30.11 -7.55
C ALA A 54 8.84 -31.62 -7.39
N ASP A 55 10.07 -32.12 -7.34
CA ASP A 55 10.33 -33.53 -7.06
C ASP A 55 10.26 -33.80 -5.56
N GLN A 56 10.72 -32.83 -4.74
CA GLN A 56 10.59 -32.88 -3.29
C GLN A 56 10.21 -31.51 -2.72
N VAL A 57 9.34 -31.52 -1.71
CA VAL A 57 8.95 -30.33 -0.96
C VAL A 57 9.53 -30.43 0.45
N LEU A 58 10.50 -29.57 0.74
CA LEU A 58 11.14 -29.44 2.04
C LEU A 58 10.43 -28.37 2.86
N THR A 59 10.13 -28.65 4.12
CA THR A 59 9.43 -27.71 5.00
C THR A 59 10.35 -27.08 6.02
N PHE A 60 10.30 -25.76 6.15
CA PHE A 60 10.95 -25.01 7.22
C PHE A 60 9.91 -24.48 8.22
N PRO A 61 10.09 -24.67 9.54
CA PRO A 61 9.15 -24.17 10.54
C PRO A 61 9.33 -22.66 10.72
N LEU A 62 8.73 -21.87 9.82
CA LEU A 62 8.87 -20.41 9.75
C LEU A 62 8.64 -19.72 11.12
N ARG A 63 7.59 -20.12 11.84
CA ARG A 63 7.18 -19.54 13.13
C ARG A 63 8.22 -19.71 14.23
N ALA A 64 9.06 -20.75 14.17
CA ALA A 64 10.09 -21.01 15.17
C ALA A 64 11.29 -20.05 15.06
N TYR A 65 11.37 -19.25 13.99
CA TYR A 65 12.52 -18.38 13.68
C TYR A 65 12.06 -16.99 13.19
N GLU A 66 10.92 -16.49 13.68
CA GLU A 66 10.40 -15.18 13.27
C GLU A 66 11.13 -14.01 13.93
N ARG A 67 11.58 -14.16 15.18
CA ARG A 67 12.31 -13.11 15.93
C ARG A 67 13.80 -13.44 16.00
N ALA A 68 14.63 -12.41 16.03
CA ALA A 68 16.08 -12.58 16.22
C ALA A 68 16.39 -13.36 17.50
N ALA A 69 15.67 -13.08 18.59
CA ALA A 69 15.79 -13.77 19.88
C ALA A 69 15.55 -15.30 19.80
N ASP A 70 14.71 -15.78 18.88
CA ASP A 70 14.39 -17.20 18.77
C ASP A 70 15.54 -18.03 18.20
N VAL A 71 16.41 -17.40 17.39
CA VAL A 71 17.60 -18.05 16.80
C VAL A 71 18.69 -18.30 17.86
N PHE A 72 18.77 -17.45 18.90
CA PHE A 72 19.80 -17.55 19.94
C PHE A 72 19.52 -18.66 20.98
N LYS A 73 18.37 -19.34 20.90
CA LYS A 73 18.09 -20.51 21.74
C LYS A 73 18.98 -21.68 21.29
N PRO A 74 19.79 -22.32 22.16
CA PRO A 74 20.72 -23.39 21.75
C PRO A 74 20.03 -24.55 21.01
N SER A 75 18.82 -24.92 21.43
CA SER A 75 18.02 -25.97 20.78
C SER A 75 17.49 -25.57 19.40
N ALA A 76 17.21 -24.29 19.18
CA ALA A 76 16.82 -23.76 17.88
C ALA A 76 18.04 -23.71 16.94
N LEU A 77 19.18 -23.22 17.43
CA LEU A 77 20.42 -23.20 16.65
C LEU A 77 20.86 -24.61 16.22
N ARG A 78 20.83 -25.60 17.12
CA ARG A 78 21.15 -27.00 16.77
C ARG A 78 20.24 -27.56 15.67
N ARG A 79 18.92 -27.33 15.76
CA ARG A 79 17.96 -27.75 14.73
C ARG A 79 18.22 -27.06 13.41
N LEU A 80 18.54 -25.77 13.44
CA LEU A 80 18.87 -24.98 12.26
C LEU A 80 20.15 -25.49 11.57
N MET A 81 21.20 -25.76 12.35
CA MET A 81 22.46 -26.30 11.82
C MET A 81 22.29 -27.71 11.25
N ALA A 82 21.52 -28.58 11.92
CA ALA A 82 21.17 -29.89 11.40
C ALA A 82 20.41 -29.78 10.06
N PHE A 83 19.47 -28.84 9.96
CA PHE A 83 18.73 -28.59 8.73
C PHE A 83 19.65 -28.06 7.60
N ILE A 84 20.58 -27.15 7.90
CA ILE A 84 21.59 -26.69 6.94
C ILE A 84 22.47 -27.85 6.47
N ALA A 85 22.91 -28.73 7.38
CA ALA A 85 23.70 -29.90 7.03
C ALA A 85 22.94 -30.84 6.07
N GLN A 86 21.64 -31.04 6.29
CA GLN A 86 20.78 -31.78 5.37
C GLN A 86 20.70 -31.13 3.98
N LEU A 87 20.53 -29.80 3.91
CA LEU A 87 20.54 -29.07 2.64
C LEU A 87 21.88 -29.18 1.91
N ARG A 88 23.00 -29.11 2.64
CA ARG A 88 24.34 -29.21 2.08
C ARG A 88 24.63 -30.62 1.54
N ALA A 89 24.16 -31.66 2.24
CA ALA A 89 24.33 -33.05 1.82
C ALA A 89 23.68 -33.35 0.46
N ARG A 90 22.65 -32.60 0.07
CA ARG A 90 21.98 -32.73 -1.23
C ARG A 90 22.79 -32.19 -2.41
N ARG A 91 23.88 -31.43 -2.18
CA ARG A 91 24.80 -30.94 -3.23
C ARG A 91 24.10 -30.19 -4.37
N TYR A 92 23.26 -29.20 -4.02
CA TYR A 92 22.62 -28.34 -5.01
C TYR A 92 23.64 -27.59 -5.87
N GLN A 93 23.40 -27.52 -7.18
CA GLN A 93 24.24 -26.76 -8.11
C GLN A 93 23.73 -25.33 -8.28
N ALA A 94 22.43 -25.12 -8.11
CA ALA A 94 21.81 -23.81 -8.12
C ALA A 94 20.76 -23.66 -7.01
N VAL A 95 20.67 -22.44 -6.46
CA VAL A 95 19.61 -22.03 -5.54
C VAL A 95 18.93 -20.79 -6.12
N LEU A 96 17.61 -20.81 -6.23
CA LEU A 96 16.81 -19.63 -6.57
C LEU A 96 16.07 -19.16 -5.33
N LEU A 97 16.33 -17.93 -4.94
CA LEU A 97 15.66 -17.26 -3.82
C LEU A 97 14.51 -16.40 -4.35
N PHE A 98 13.29 -16.89 -4.17
CA PHE A 98 12.05 -16.19 -4.56
C PHE A 98 11.54 -15.29 -3.42
N HIS A 99 12.40 -14.39 -2.93
CA HIS A 99 12.08 -13.50 -1.83
C HIS A 99 12.55 -12.07 -2.08
N GLN A 100 11.71 -11.11 -1.70
CA GLN A 100 12.11 -9.70 -1.64
C GLN A 100 12.73 -9.41 -0.27
N LEU A 101 14.03 -9.07 -0.28
CA LEU A 101 14.82 -8.83 0.93
C LEU A 101 14.48 -7.47 1.56
N SER A 102 13.27 -7.35 2.09
CA SER A 102 12.68 -6.07 2.53
C SER A 102 13.23 -5.57 3.87
N THR A 103 13.81 -6.47 4.69
CA THR A 103 14.39 -6.14 6.00
C THR A 103 15.82 -6.68 6.14
N PRO A 104 16.70 -6.03 6.92
CA PRO A 104 18.06 -6.53 7.18
C PRO A 104 18.07 -7.94 7.81
N PHE A 105 17.21 -8.18 8.80
CA PHE A 105 17.11 -9.48 9.46
C PHE A 105 16.62 -10.58 8.50
N GLY A 106 15.63 -10.26 7.65
CA GLY A 106 15.16 -11.18 6.61
C GLY A 106 16.28 -11.53 5.62
N ALA A 107 17.07 -10.53 5.19
CA ALA A 107 18.21 -10.74 4.31
C ALA A 107 19.26 -11.68 4.94
N TRP A 108 19.60 -11.46 6.21
CA TRP A 108 20.54 -12.32 6.95
C TRP A 108 20.04 -13.76 7.06
N LYS A 109 18.75 -13.96 7.41
CA LYS A 109 18.14 -15.30 7.51
C LYS A 109 18.22 -16.06 6.18
N HIS A 110 17.89 -15.40 5.07
CA HIS A 110 17.98 -16.02 3.75
C HIS A 110 19.42 -16.23 3.30
N ALA A 111 20.36 -15.34 3.67
CA ALA A 111 21.78 -15.51 3.40
C ALA A 111 22.31 -16.81 4.04
N MET A 112 21.99 -17.03 5.31
CA MET A 112 22.41 -18.24 6.05
C MET A 112 21.90 -19.52 5.39
N LEU A 113 20.61 -19.59 5.01
CA LEU A 113 20.06 -20.77 4.32
C LEU A 113 20.69 -20.97 2.94
N THR A 114 20.84 -19.89 2.16
CA THR A 114 21.34 -19.96 0.78
C THR A 114 22.82 -20.31 0.76
N LEU A 115 23.65 -19.66 1.58
CA LEU A 115 25.08 -19.96 1.69
C LEU A 115 25.34 -21.34 2.30
N GLY A 116 24.52 -21.74 3.28
CA GLY A 116 24.62 -23.04 3.95
C GLY A 116 24.52 -24.22 2.98
N THR A 117 23.77 -24.08 1.89
CA THR A 117 23.66 -25.11 0.84
C THR A 117 24.98 -25.43 0.14
N GLY A 118 25.93 -24.47 0.09
CA GLY A 118 27.17 -24.59 -0.67
C GLY A 118 27.01 -24.47 -2.19
N ALA A 119 25.81 -24.15 -2.70
CA ALA A 119 25.57 -24.08 -4.14
C ALA A 119 26.39 -22.96 -4.80
N PRO A 120 27.09 -23.22 -5.92
CA PRO A 120 27.89 -22.21 -6.61
C PRO A 120 27.02 -21.13 -7.24
N VAL A 121 25.85 -21.50 -7.78
CA VAL A 121 24.88 -20.56 -8.34
C VAL A 121 23.82 -20.23 -7.29
N ARG A 122 23.71 -18.95 -6.94
CA ARG A 122 22.70 -18.39 -6.03
C ARG A 122 22.05 -17.21 -6.73
N ALA A 123 20.81 -17.39 -7.18
CA ALA A 123 20.04 -16.45 -7.98
C ALA A 123 18.92 -15.82 -7.14
N GLY A 124 18.62 -14.53 -7.34
CA GLY A 124 17.53 -13.87 -6.62
C GLY A 124 17.40 -12.38 -6.95
N LEU A 125 16.57 -11.69 -6.18
CA LEU A 125 16.35 -10.24 -6.31
C LEU A 125 17.40 -9.42 -5.56
N GLU A 126 17.88 -8.34 -6.18
CA GLU A 126 18.82 -7.38 -5.61
C GLU A 126 18.17 -6.03 -5.36
N ASN A 127 18.16 -5.61 -4.10
CA ASN A 127 17.63 -4.34 -3.62
C ASN A 127 18.61 -3.57 -2.71
N GLY A 128 19.89 -3.91 -2.74
CA GLY A 128 20.94 -3.43 -1.84
C GLY A 128 21.23 -4.40 -0.68
N ARG A 129 20.48 -5.50 -0.54
CA ARG A 129 20.66 -6.51 0.52
C ARG A 129 21.02 -7.90 0.00
N GLY A 130 21.18 -8.08 -1.31
CA GLY A 130 21.49 -9.35 -1.97
C GLY A 130 22.98 -9.70 -2.04
N TRP A 131 23.79 -9.28 -1.06
CA TRP A 131 25.26 -9.43 -1.08
C TRP A 131 25.75 -10.88 -1.19
N PHE A 132 24.92 -11.86 -0.80
CA PHE A 132 25.22 -13.29 -0.86
C PHE A 132 24.81 -13.96 -2.19
N LEU A 133 24.11 -13.24 -3.07
CA LEU A 133 23.68 -13.74 -4.38
C LEU A 133 24.78 -13.57 -5.43
N THR A 134 24.91 -14.55 -6.31
CA THR A 134 25.85 -14.55 -7.45
C THR A 134 25.22 -14.05 -8.74
N HIS A 135 23.93 -14.34 -8.94
CA HIS A 135 23.15 -13.94 -10.10
C HIS A 135 21.96 -13.13 -9.60
N LYS A 136 21.71 -11.98 -10.22
CA LYS A 136 20.83 -10.96 -9.62
C LYS A 136 19.88 -10.39 -10.66
N VAL A 137 18.62 -10.28 -10.29
CA VAL A 137 17.63 -9.44 -10.98
C VAL A 137 17.38 -8.20 -10.14
N ALA A 138 17.35 -7.03 -10.76
CA ALA A 138 17.06 -5.79 -10.05
C ALA A 138 15.63 -5.81 -9.47
N ASP A 139 15.50 -5.65 -8.15
CA ASP A 139 14.22 -5.40 -7.50
C ASP A 139 13.84 -3.94 -7.74
N ARG A 140 12.77 -3.70 -8.51
CA ARG A 140 12.25 -2.34 -8.74
C ARG A 140 11.19 -1.94 -7.72
N GLY A 141 10.99 -2.75 -6.69
CA GLY A 141 10.00 -2.55 -5.64
C GLY A 141 8.64 -3.17 -5.94
N PHE A 142 7.79 -3.17 -4.91
CA PHE A 142 6.42 -3.66 -4.94
C PHE A 142 5.57 -2.87 -5.93
N GLY A 143 5.02 -3.57 -6.93
CA GLY A 143 4.12 -3.03 -7.94
C GLY A 143 4.80 -2.51 -9.20
N ALA A 144 6.14 -2.55 -9.28
CA ALA A 144 6.83 -2.36 -10.55
C ALA A 144 6.60 -3.56 -11.48
N PHE A 145 6.53 -4.76 -10.91
CA PHE A 145 6.02 -5.96 -11.55
C PHE A 145 5.15 -6.73 -10.57
N HIS A 146 4.28 -7.59 -11.11
CA HIS A 146 3.61 -8.62 -10.32
C HIS A 146 4.65 -9.60 -9.74
N GLN A 147 4.38 -10.18 -8.56
CA GLN A 147 5.32 -11.10 -7.90
C GLN A 147 5.68 -12.32 -8.78
N ALA A 148 4.70 -12.93 -9.43
CA ALA A 148 4.95 -14.04 -10.36
C ALA A 148 5.89 -13.64 -11.53
N ALA A 149 5.78 -12.41 -12.03
CA ALA A 149 6.67 -11.90 -13.07
C ALA A 149 8.11 -11.71 -12.56
N TYR A 150 8.28 -11.27 -11.31
CA TYR A 150 9.61 -11.24 -10.69
C TYR A 150 10.21 -12.65 -10.60
N TRP A 151 9.43 -13.65 -10.23
CA TRP A 151 9.93 -15.03 -10.10
C TRP A 151 10.29 -15.65 -11.45
N LEU A 152 9.52 -15.37 -12.51
CA LEU A 152 9.88 -15.74 -13.89
C LEU A 152 11.24 -15.13 -14.29
N LYS A 153 11.48 -13.85 -13.95
CA LYS A 153 12.78 -13.21 -14.22
C LYS A 153 13.93 -13.83 -13.44
N VAL A 154 13.69 -14.23 -12.18
CA VAL A 154 14.71 -14.94 -11.39
C VAL A 154 14.98 -16.33 -11.99
N ALA A 155 13.94 -17.05 -12.44
CA ALA A 155 14.09 -18.33 -13.13
C ALA A 155 14.87 -18.19 -14.45
N ALA A 156 14.68 -17.10 -15.18
CA ALA A 156 15.39 -16.83 -16.43
C ALA A 156 16.91 -16.68 -16.27
N LEU A 157 17.41 -16.39 -15.06
CA LEU A 157 18.84 -16.45 -14.77
C LEU A 157 19.45 -17.85 -14.99
N LEU A 158 18.62 -18.90 -15.00
CA LEU A 158 19.02 -20.28 -15.30
C LEU A 158 18.58 -20.75 -16.70
N GLY A 159 18.15 -19.83 -17.57
CA GLY A 159 17.74 -20.14 -18.95
C GLY A 159 16.26 -20.48 -19.13
N ALA A 160 15.42 -20.30 -18.10
CA ALA A 160 13.97 -20.40 -18.27
C ALA A 160 13.38 -19.20 -19.04
N SER A 161 12.24 -19.40 -19.68
CA SER A 161 11.49 -18.31 -20.34
C SER A 161 10.87 -17.37 -19.30
N ASP A 162 10.98 -16.04 -19.48
CA ASP A 162 10.34 -15.05 -18.61
C ASP A 162 9.02 -14.48 -19.15
N SER A 163 8.54 -14.98 -20.30
CA SER A 163 7.24 -14.73 -20.92
C SER A 163 6.03 -15.00 -19.99
N PRO A 164 5.42 -13.95 -19.40
CA PRO A 164 4.28 -14.09 -18.49
C PRO A 164 3.10 -14.85 -19.07
N GLU A 165 2.79 -14.60 -20.34
CA GLU A 165 1.67 -15.13 -21.12
C GLU A 165 1.66 -16.66 -21.22
N ARG A 166 2.78 -17.33 -20.94
CA ARG A 166 2.91 -18.80 -21.07
C ARG A 166 2.65 -19.57 -19.78
N PHE A 167 2.74 -18.90 -18.63
CA PHE A 167 2.83 -19.56 -17.33
C PHE A 167 1.74 -19.07 -16.36
N PRO A 168 0.54 -19.66 -16.38
CA PRO A 168 -0.49 -19.41 -15.38
C PRO A 168 -0.11 -20.00 -14.01
N LEU A 169 -0.84 -19.61 -12.95
CA LEU A 169 -0.71 -20.23 -11.63
C LEU A 169 -1.14 -21.70 -11.68
N ARG A 170 -0.56 -22.54 -10.83
CA ARG A 170 -0.94 -23.95 -10.67
C ARG A 170 -1.18 -24.29 -9.21
N VAL A 171 -2.20 -25.10 -8.95
CA VAL A 171 -2.50 -25.67 -7.64
C VAL A 171 -2.83 -27.16 -7.80
N GLY A 172 -2.47 -27.94 -6.79
CA GLY A 172 -2.78 -29.35 -6.72
C GLY A 172 -4.26 -29.65 -6.56
N ILE A 173 -4.85 -30.46 -7.44
CA ILE A 173 -6.21 -30.99 -7.28
C ILE A 173 -6.17 -32.48 -7.62
N SER A 174 -6.36 -33.34 -6.62
CA SER A 174 -6.45 -34.79 -6.83
C SER A 174 -7.86 -35.21 -7.25
N GLU A 175 -7.99 -36.43 -7.80
CA GLU A 175 -9.31 -37.01 -8.09
C GLU A 175 -10.15 -37.20 -6.82
N ALA A 176 -9.50 -37.51 -5.69
CA ALA A 176 -10.17 -37.59 -4.39
C ALA A 176 -10.72 -36.24 -3.94
N ASP A 177 -9.99 -35.14 -4.17
CA ASP A 177 -10.48 -33.79 -3.87
C ASP A 177 -11.72 -33.44 -4.72
N ARG A 178 -11.70 -33.80 -6.01
CA ARG A 178 -12.85 -33.59 -6.92
C ARG A 178 -14.07 -34.42 -6.52
N ALA A 179 -13.86 -35.69 -6.20
CA ALA A 179 -14.93 -36.57 -5.75
C ALA A 179 -15.56 -36.06 -4.43
N TRP A 180 -14.73 -35.62 -3.49
CA TRP A 180 -15.19 -35.00 -2.25
C TRP A 180 -16.01 -33.73 -2.51
N ALA A 181 -15.53 -32.84 -3.39
CA ALA A 181 -16.25 -31.62 -3.72
C ALA A 181 -17.60 -31.92 -4.40
N ALA A 182 -17.66 -32.90 -5.30
CA ALA A 182 -18.90 -33.39 -5.93
C ALA A 182 -19.91 -33.93 -4.91
N GLN A 183 -19.43 -34.65 -3.89
CA GLN A 183 -20.28 -35.15 -2.82
C GLN A 183 -20.82 -34.04 -1.92
N GLN A 184 -19.99 -33.06 -1.56
CA GLN A 184 -20.39 -31.97 -0.65
C GLN A 184 -21.28 -30.91 -1.32
N LEU A 185 -21.12 -30.74 -2.62
CA LEU A 185 -21.84 -29.77 -3.46
C LEU A 185 -22.29 -30.49 -4.73
N PRO A 186 -23.45 -31.16 -4.76
CA PRO A 186 -23.89 -31.88 -5.95
C PRO A 186 -24.04 -30.97 -7.17
N GLU A 187 -24.48 -29.73 -6.94
CA GLU A 187 -24.62 -28.70 -7.97
C GLU A 187 -23.29 -27.96 -8.24
N SER A 188 -23.15 -27.38 -9.43
CA SER A 188 -22.02 -26.55 -9.83
C SER A 188 -22.50 -25.15 -10.25
N GLY A 189 -21.58 -24.23 -10.48
CA GLY A 189 -21.90 -22.88 -10.92
C GLY A 189 -22.36 -21.94 -9.80
N TYR A 190 -22.16 -22.31 -8.54
CA TYR A 190 -22.45 -21.47 -7.37
C TYR A 190 -21.52 -20.27 -7.24
N VAL A 191 -21.87 -19.37 -6.32
CA VAL A 191 -21.05 -18.23 -5.92
C VAL A 191 -20.25 -18.57 -4.66
N ALA A 192 -18.93 -18.61 -4.75
CA ALA A 192 -18.04 -18.84 -3.60
C ALA A 192 -17.57 -17.51 -2.97
N VAL A 193 -17.65 -17.41 -1.64
CA VAL A 193 -17.30 -16.19 -0.89
C VAL A 193 -16.22 -16.46 0.16
N HIS A 194 -15.14 -15.67 0.12
CA HIS A 194 -14.07 -15.67 1.13
C HIS A 194 -13.87 -14.26 1.74
N SER A 195 -14.34 -14.04 2.96
CA SER A 195 -14.19 -12.75 3.66
C SER A 195 -12.82 -12.53 4.34
N GLY A 196 -11.97 -13.55 4.31
CA GLY A 196 -10.69 -13.58 5.00
C GLY A 196 -9.56 -12.80 4.32
N SER A 197 -8.50 -12.56 5.07
CA SER A 197 -7.28 -11.88 4.60
C SER A 197 -5.98 -12.48 5.18
N GLY A 198 -6.07 -13.64 5.83
CA GLY A 198 -4.99 -14.24 6.60
C GLY A 198 -4.82 -13.62 8.00
N ALA A 199 -4.16 -14.36 8.90
CA ALA A 199 -4.06 -14.01 10.32
C ALA A 199 -3.22 -12.74 10.63
N LEU A 200 -2.37 -12.30 9.69
CA LEU A 200 -1.39 -11.24 9.93
C LEU A 200 -1.90 -9.82 9.59
N ASN A 201 -3.03 -9.68 8.89
CA ASN A 201 -3.49 -8.35 8.45
C ASN A 201 -5.01 -8.27 8.26
N VAL A 202 -5.71 -7.96 9.35
CA VAL A 202 -7.16 -7.69 9.34
C VAL A 202 -7.53 -6.41 8.58
N ALA A 203 -6.60 -5.47 8.38
CA ALA A 203 -6.87 -4.21 7.70
C ALA A 203 -7.13 -4.37 6.19
N ARG A 204 -6.79 -5.53 5.62
CA ARG A 204 -7.14 -5.91 4.24
C ARG A 204 -8.56 -6.45 4.10
N ARG A 205 -9.25 -6.81 5.20
CA ARG A 205 -10.60 -7.35 5.12
C ARG A 205 -11.53 -6.27 4.59
N TRP A 206 -12.41 -6.66 3.69
CA TRP A 206 -13.51 -5.79 3.29
C TRP A 206 -14.65 -5.89 4.31
N THR A 207 -15.72 -5.14 4.10
CA THR A 207 -16.85 -5.14 5.01
C THR A 207 -17.68 -6.41 4.82
N PRO A 208 -18.11 -7.10 5.90
CA PRO A 208 -18.99 -8.27 5.81
C PRO A 208 -20.28 -7.96 5.03
N GLU A 209 -20.85 -6.77 5.22
CA GLU A 209 -22.01 -6.25 4.50
C GLU A 209 -21.73 -6.20 2.99
N GLY A 210 -20.52 -5.80 2.62
CA GLY A 210 -20.15 -5.66 1.22
C GLY A 210 -19.97 -7.00 0.52
N PHE A 211 -19.36 -7.97 1.19
CA PHE A 211 -19.30 -9.35 0.70
C PHE A 211 -20.70 -9.96 0.56
N ALA A 212 -21.57 -9.79 1.56
CA ALA A 212 -22.93 -10.30 1.52
C ALA A 212 -23.73 -9.70 0.35
N ALA A 213 -23.70 -8.38 0.18
CA ALA A 213 -24.40 -7.69 -0.91
C ALA A 213 -23.92 -8.15 -2.29
N ALA A 214 -22.60 -8.27 -2.50
CA ALA A 214 -22.04 -8.77 -3.75
C ALA A 214 -22.43 -10.24 -4.01
N ALA A 215 -22.36 -11.09 -2.99
CA ALA A 215 -22.73 -12.50 -3.11
C ALA A 215 -24.22 -12.67 -3.46
N THR A 216 -25.10 -11.94 -2.76
CA THR A 216 -26.54 -11.92 -3.05
C THR A 216 -26.82 -11.47 -4.48
N HIS A 217 -26.16 -10.40 -4.94
CA HIS A 217 -26.33 -9.91 -6.31
C HIS A 217 -26.01 -10.99 -7.36
N PHE A 218 -24.83 -11.61 -7.28
CA PHE A 218 -24.43 -12.64 -8.24
C PHE A 218 -25.28 -13.91 -8.14
N ALA A 219 -25.63 -14.34 -6.92
CA ALA A 219 -26.46 -15.53 -6.71
C ALA A 219 -27.85 -15.36 -7.32
N GLN A 220 -28.48 -14.20 -7.14
CA GLN A 220 -29.78 -13.90 -7.74
C GLN A 220 -29.70 -13.79 -9.26
N HIS A 221 -28.68 -13.10 -9.78
CA HIS A 221 -28.53 -12.90 -11.21
C HIS A 221 -28.27 -14.22 -11.96
N LEU A 222 -27.55 -15.16 -11.34
CA LEU A 222 -27.25 -16.47 -11.90
C LEU A 222 -28.28 -17.55 -11.54
N GLY A 223 -29.23 -17.26 -10.65
CA GLY A 223 -30.18 -18.25 -10.14
C GLY A 223 -29.51 -19.43 -9.41
N THR A 224 -28.45 -19.16 -8.64
CA THR A 224 -27.61 -20.19 -8.01
C THR A 224 -27.42 -19.96 -6.50
N SER A 225 -26.82 -20.93 -5.81
CA SER A 225 -26.57 -20.89 -4.37
C SER A 225 -25.25 -20.19 -4.00
N ILE A 226 -25.12 -19.84 -2.72
CA ILE A 226 -23.90 -19.25 -2.15
C ILE A 226 -23.14 -20.34 -1.37
N VAL A 227 -21.81 -20.36 -1.51
CA VAL A 227 -20.91 -21.24 -0.74
C VAL A 227 -19.90 -20.39 0.01
N LEU A 228 -19.85 -20.55 1.34
CA LEU A 228 -18.88 -19.87 2.19
C LEU A 228 -17.65 -20.74 2.35
N ILE A 229 -16.48 -20.14 2.11
CA ILE A 229 -15.17 -20.79 2.20
C ILE A 229 -14.22 -19.93 3.03
N GLY A 230 -13.21 -20.55 3.66
CA GLY A 230 -12.25 -19.84 4.48
C GLY A 230 -11.68 -20.70 5.61
N GLY A 231 -10.76 -20.11 6.38
CA GLY A 231 -10.18 -20.73 7.56
C GLY A 231 -10.78 -20.23 8.87
N ILE A 232 -10.27 -20.78 9.97
CA ILE A 232 -10.61 -20.31 11.33
C ILE A 232 -10.07 -18.87 11.49
N GLY A 233 -10.96 -17.93 11.83
CA GLY A 233 -10.62 -16.54 12.11
C GLY A 233 -10.88 -15.52 10.98
N ASP A 234 -11.50 -15.92 9.87
CA ASP A 234 -11.79 -15.09 8.68
C ASP A 234 -13.01 -14.14 8.82
N ASP A 235 -13.38 -13.74 10.05
CA ASP A 235 -14.54 -12.88 10.37
C ASP A 235 -15.88 -13.39 9.78
N SER A 236 -16.01 -14.70 9.78
CA SER A 236 -17.07 -15.41 9.08
C SER A 236 -18.44 -15.27 9.75
N GLU A 237 -18.48 -15.00 11.06
CA GLU A 237 -19.71 -14.80 11.81
C GLU A 237 -20.44 -13.52 11.38
N ALA A 238 -19.69 -12.41 11.24
CA ALA A 238 -20.24 -11.16 10.75
C ALA A 238 -20.76 -11.30 9.31
N LEU A 239 -20.10 -12.10 8.45
CA LEU A 239 -20.61 -12.37 7.10
C LEU A 239 -21.94 -13.14 7.13
N ARG A 240 -22.04 -14.19 7.94
CA ARG A 240 -23.26 -15.01 8.07
C ARG A 240 -24.47 -14.17 8.51
N ALA A 241 -24.26 -13.22 9.42
CA ALA A 241 -25.34 -12.35 9.91
C ALA A 241 -25.96 -11.45 8.83
N HIS A 242 -25.22 -11.16 7.75
CA HIS A 242 -25.67 -10.28 6.66
C HIS A 242 -26.25 -11.03 5.45
N LEU A 243 -26.06 -12.34 5.36
CA LEU A 243 -26.59 -13.16 4.26
C LEU A 243 -28.05 -13.50 4.51
N ARG A 244 -28.90 -13.20 3.53
CA ARG A 244 -30.35 -13.50 3.57
C ARG A 244 -30.75 -14.70 2.70
N LEU A 245 -29.93 -15.04 1.70
CA LEU A 245 -30.16 -16.21 0.85
C LEU A 245 -29.61 -17.48 1.51
N PRO A 246 -30.15 -18.66 1.18
CA PRO A 246 -29.57 -19.93 1.57
C PRO A 246 -28.12 -20.06 1.13
N TYR A 247 -27.27 -20.59 2.00
CA TYR A 247 -25.86 -20.83 1.70
C TYR A 247 -25.37 -22.16 2.27
N ARG A 248 -24.35 -22.74 1.64
CA ARG A 248 -23.59 -23.87 2.16
C ARG A 248 -22.34 -23.35 2.85
N ASP A 249 -22.12 -23.77 4.10
CA ASP A 249 -20.94 -23.35 4.88
C ASP A 249 -19.86 -24.43 4.90
N LEU A 250 -18.74 -24.16 4.21
CA LEU A 250 -17.55 -25.00 4.15
C LEU A 250 -16.35 -24.37 4.89
N ILE A 251 -16.57 -23.33 5.70
CA ILE A 251 -15.49 -22.65 6.42
C ILE A 251 -14.83 -23.60 7.42
N ALA A 252 -13.50 -23.68 7.37
CA ALA A 252 -12.67 -24.60 8.15
C ALA A 252 -12.99 -26.09 7.94
N LYS A 253 -13.67 -26.46 6.85
CA LYS A 253 -14.05 -27.85 6.52
C LYS A 253 -13.30 -28.42 5.31
N THR A 254 -12.32 -27.69 4.78
CA THR A 254 -11.61 -28.05 3.55
C THR A 254 -10.09 -28.09 3.77
N THR A 255 -9.42 -29.07 3.16
CA THR A 255 -7.99 -28.97 2.85
C THR A 255 -7.76 -27.96 1.70
N LEU A 256 -6.50 -27.65 1.38
CA LEU A 256 -6.20 -26.75 0.25
C LEU A 256 -6.57 -27.38 -1.11
N GLY A 257 -6.37 -28.69 -1.30
CA GLY A 257 -6.79 -29.41 -2.50
C GLY A 257 -8.31 -29.46 -2.65
N GLN A 258 -9.03 -29.77 -1.56
CA GLN A 258 -10.50 -29.73 -1.54
C GLN A 258 -11.05 -28.32 -1.82
N LEU A 259 -10.43 -27.27 -1.26
CA LEU A 259 -10.80 -25.89 -1.54
C LEU A 259 -10.62 -25.55 -3.02
N ALA A 260 -9.50 -25.97 -3.63
CA ALA A 260 -9.27 -25.79 -5.05
C ALA A 260 -10.30 -26.56 -5.90
N ALA A 261 -10.68 -27.79 -5.52
CA ALA A 261 -11.74 -28.55 -6.18
C ALA A 261 -13.13 -27.90 -6.05
N VAL A 262 -13.45 -27.30 -4.90
CA VAL A 262 -14.67 -26.49 -4.71
C VAL A 262 -14.64 -25.26 -5.63
N LEU A 263 -13.50 -24.60 -5.79
CA LEU A 263 -13.37 -23.45 -6.69
C LEU A 263 -13.40 -23.85 -8.18
N GLU A 264 -12.96 -25.07 -8.54
CA GLU A 264 -13.03 -25.63 -9.90
C GLU A 264 -14.46 -25.82 -10.41
N ARG A 265 -15.46 -25.87 -9.51
CA ARG A 265 -16.89 -26.03 -9.85
C ARG A 265 -17.71 -24.77 -9.64
N CYS A 266 -17.05 -23.64 -9.38
CA CYS A 266 -17.65 -22.36 -9.04
C CYS A 266 -17.80 -21.47 -10.29
N ALA A 267 -18.89 -20.68 -10.39
CA ALA A 267 -19.03 -19.70 -11.45
C ALA A 267 -18.37 -18.35 -11.11
N VAL A 268 -18.56 -17.90 -9.86
CA VAL A 268 -18.09 -16.60 -9.38
C VAL A 268 -17.44 -16.73 -8.02
N PHE A 269 -16.19 -16.26 -7.90
CA PHE A 269 -15.49 -16.09 -6.64
C PHE A 269 -15.45 -14.62 -6.23
N ILE A 270 -15.86 -14.36 -4.99
CA ILE A 270 -15.77 -13.05 -4.35
C ILE A 270 -14.88 -13.21 -3.12
N GLY A 271 -13.70 -12.58 -3.12
CA GLY A 271 -12.80 -12.73 -1.98
C GLY A 271 -11.75 -11.65 -1.86
N GLY A 272 -11.33 -11.39 -0.62
CA GLY A 272 -10.31 -10.38 -0.31
C GLY A 272 -8.92 -10.75 -0.83
N ASP A 273 -8.00 -9.79 -0.73
CA ASP A 273 -6.56 -10.00 -0.96
C ASP A 273 -5.99 -11.04 0.03
N SER A 274 -5.97 -12.30 -0.40
CA SER A 274 -5.66 -13.47 0.43
C SER A 274 -5.00 -14.60 -0.38
N GLY A 275 -4.50 -15.62 0.31
CA GLY A 275 -4.02 -16.84 -0.35
C GLY A 275 -5.10 -17.57 -1.14
N VAL A 276 -6.36 -17.51 -0.70
CA VAL A 276 -7.51 -18.16 -1.37
C VAL A 276 -7.80 -17.48 -2.71
N MET A 277 -7.66 -16.16 -2.81
CA MET A 277 -7.74 -15.45 -4.10
C MET A 277 -6.72 -16.00 -5.10
N HIS A 278 -5.49 -16.31 -4.68
CA HIS A 278 -4.48 -16.89 -5.57
C HIS A 278 -4.81 -18.33 -5.97
N ILE A 279 -5.45 -19.12 -5.10
CA ILE A 279 -5.99 -20.45 -5.47
C ILE A 279 -7.07 -20.29 -6.54
N ALA A 280 -8.03 -19.40 -6.32
CA ALA A 280 -9.08 -19.10 -7.28
C ALA A 280 -8.52 -18.62 -8.63
N ALA A 281 -7.43 -17.84 -8.62
CA ALA A 281 -6.79 -17.34 -9.83
C ALA A 281 -6.15 -18.45 -10.68
N ALA A 282 -5.82 -19.60 -10.08
CA ALA A 282 -5.32 -20.77 -10.79
C ALA A 282 -6.41 -21.55 -11.55
N ILE A 283 -7.69 -21.28 -11.29
CA ILE A 283 -8.82 -21.92 -11.98
C ILE A 283 -9.20 -21.08 -13.21
N PRO A 284 -8.99 -21.51 -14.47
CA PRO A 284 -9.05 -20.61 -15.64
C PRO A 284 -10.44 -20.03 -15.99
N HIS A 285 -11.52 -20.78 -15.74
CA HIS A 285 -12.87 -20.38 -16.12
C HIS A 285 -13.57 -19.49 -15.07
N LEU A 286 -13.08 -19.49 -13.83
CA LEU A 286 -13.71 -18.81 -12.70
C LEU A 286 -13.73 -17.29 -12.91
N ALA A 287 -14.85 -16.62 -12.64
CA ALA A 287 -14.91 -15.15 -12.59
C ALA A 287 -14.50 -14.66 -11.19
N LEU A 288 -13.50 -13.77 -11.11
CA LEU A 288 -12.93 -13.32 -9.83
C LEU A 288 -13.25 -11.85 -9.58
N TYR A 289 -13.76 -11.55 -8.39
CA TYR A 289 -14.05 -10.21 -7.89
C TYR A 289 -13.33 -10.00 -6.56
N THR A 290 -12.39 -9.06 -6.54
CA THR A 290 -11.50 -8.89 -5.38
C THR A 290 -11.41 -7.43 -4.93
N PRO A 291 -11.81 -7.12 -3.68
CA PRO A 291 -11.59 -5.80 -3.09
C PRO A 291 -10.14 -5.65 -2.61
N PHE A 292 -9.53 -4.51 -2.93
CA PHE A 292 -8.15 -4.17 -2.55
C PHE A 292 -8.07 -2.84 -1.80
N GLY A 293 -7.24 -2.81 -0.74
CA GLY A 293 -7.03 -1.64 0.11
C GLY A 293 -5.57 -1.45 0.49
N ALA A 294 -5.15 -1.95 1.64
CA ALA A 294 -3.82 -1.65 2.20
C ALA A 294 -2.64 -2.11 1.32
N THR A 295 -2.83 -3.13 0.49
CA THR A 295 -1.80 -3.75 -0.35
C THR A 295 -1.78 -3.22 -1.78
N ASN A 296 -0.65 -3.40 -2.45
CA ASN A 296 -0.47 -2.96 -3.83
C ASN A 296 -1.00 -4.02 -4.80
N HIS A 297 -2.17 -3.79 -5.39
CA HIS A 297 -2.77 -4.69 -6.38
C HIS A 297 -1.85 -4.98 -7.59
N PHE A 298 -1.01 -4.05 -8.06
CA PHE A 298 -0.07 -4.35 -9.14
C PHE A 298 0.95 -5.45 -8.77
N ALA A 299 1.25 -5.60 -7.48
CA ALA A 299 2.14 -6.65 -7.00
C ALA A 299 1.41 -7.99 -6.77
N TRP A 300 0.15 -7.94 -6.33
CA TRP A 300 -0.53 -9.07 -5.69
C TRP A 300 -1.89 -9.45 -6.28
N GLN A 301 -2.42 -8.73 -7.26
CA GLN A 301 -3.69 -9.08 -7.89
C GLN A 301 -3.66 -10.50 -8.48
N ALA A 302 -4.82 -11.09 -8.72
CA ALA A 302 -4.92 -12.40 -9.35
C ALA A 302 -4.10 -12.48 -10.66
N TRP A 303 -3.10 -13.35 -10.69
CA TRP A 303 -2.25 -13.59 -11.86
C TRP A 303 -2.99 -14.47 -12.86
N ARG A 304 -3.53 -13.84 -13.92
CA ARG A 304 -4.24 -14.52 -15.00
C ARG A 304 -3.71 -14.05 -16.36
N PRO A 305 -2.47 -14.44 -16.71
CA PRO A 305 -1.88 -14.06 -17.99
C PRO A 305 -2.61 -14.71 -19.17
N GLN A 306 -3.30 -15.83 -18.90
CA GLN A 306 -4.22 -16.52 -19.79
C GLN A 306 -5.59 -16.57 -19.09
N GLY A 307 -6.66 -16.13 -19.76
CA GLY A 307 -8.03 -16.16 -19.23
C GLY A 307 -8.65 -14.79 -18.96
N ARG A 308 -9.85 -14.79 -18.37
CA ARG A 308 -10.60 -13.56 -18.08
C ARG A 308 -9.91 -12.77 -16.97
N ALA A 309 -9.64 -11.48 -17.21
CA ALA A 309 -9.06 -10.60 -16.19
C ALA A 309 -9.94 -10.60 -14.92
N ALA A 310 -9.31 -10.67 -13.76
CA ALA A 310 -10.01 -10.52 -12.49
C ALA A 310 -10.47 -9.06 -12.33
N VAL A 311 -11.65 -8.90 -11.75
CA VAL A 311 -12.19 -7.59 -11.38
C VAL A 311 -11.54 -7.17 -10.06
N ILE A 312 -10.78 -6.08 -10.10
CA ILE A 312 -10.12 -5.50 -8.94
C ILE A 312 -10.81 -4.20 -8.56
N ALA A 313 -11.40 -4.14 -7.37
CA ALA A 313 -12.11 -2.96 -6.89
C ALA A 313 -11.34 -2.26 -5.77
N ARG A 314 -11.26 -0.92 -5.84
CA ARG A 314 -10.50 -0.08 -4.90
C ARG A 314 -11.28 1.19 -4.62
N SER A 315 -11.17 1.71 -3.40
CA SER A 315 -11.76 3.00 -3.01
C SER A 315 -10.96 4.22 -3.50
N GLY A 316 -9.72 4.01 -3.92
CA GLY A 316 -8.85 5.05 -4.48
C GLY A 316 -8.09 5.91 -3.46
N VAL A 317 -8.34 5.76 -2.14
CA VAL A 317 -7.75 6.64 -1.09
C VAL A 317 -6.25 6.86 -1.25
N LEU A 318 -5.80 8.11 -1.01
CA LEU A 318 -4.42 8.53 -1.32
C LEU A 318 -3.37 7.81 -0.47
N CYS A 319 -3.76 7.36 0.73
CA CYS A 319 -2.90 6.59 1.61
C CYS A 319 -2.70 5.12 1.21
N SER A 320 -3.42 4.58 0.21
CA SER A 320 -3.35 3.18 -0.24
C SER A 320 -2.65 3.03 -1.60
N PRO A 321 -1.63 2.16 -1.77
CA PRO A 321 -1.21 1.12 -0.83
C PRO A 321 -0.32 1.66 0.30
N CYS A 322 -0.43 1.06 1.48
CA CYS A 322 0.37 1.42 2.66
C CYS A 322 1.17 0.24 3.24
N ALA A 323 0.84 -1.01 2.92
CA ALA A 323 1.47 -2.18 3.51
C ALA A 323 2.90 -2.41 3.01
N TYR A 324 3.13 -2.21 1.71
CA TYR A 324 4.43 -2.34 1.05
C TYR A 324 4.58 -1.23 0.02
N ILE A 325 5.66 -0.46 0.13
CA ILE A 325 5.90 0.73 -0.72
C ILE A 325 7.38 0.74 -1.12
N GLY A 326 7.64 0.84 -2.42
CA GLY A 326 9.00 0.71 -2.97
C GLY A 326 9.57 -0.66 -2.63
N GLN A 327 10.75 -0.72 -2.01
CA GLN A 327 11.40 -1.97 -1.56
C GLN A 327 11.25 -2.19 -0.03
N SER A 328 10.35 -1.45 0.62
CA SER A 328 10.25 -1.39 2.08
C SER A 328 8.89 -1.86 2.59
N VAL A 329 8.89 -2.34 3.84
CA VAL A 329 7.67 -2.67 4.58
C VAL A 329 7.09 -1.38 5.16
N GLY A 330 5.85 -1.06 4.81
CA GLY A 330 5.11 0.05 5.40
C GLY A 330 4.26 -0.41 6.58
N LEU A 331 2.99 0.02 6.62
CA LEU A 331 2.00 -0.40 7.61
C LEU A 331 1.57 -1.84 7.34
N ARG A 332 2.43 -2.82 7.68
CA ARG A 332 2.21 -4.24 7.34
C ARG A 332 0.89 -4.78 7.88
N SER A 333 0.41 -4.28 9.01
CA SER A 333 -0.89 -4.64 9.63
C SER A 333 -2.02 -3.67 9.26
N GLY A 334 -1.73 -2.68 8.40
CA GLY A 334 -2.59 -1.57 8.04
C GLY A 334 -2.83 -0.56 9.18
N CYS A 335 -3.89 0.24 9.05
CA CYS A 335 -4.32 1.22 10.07
C CYS A 335 -5.69 0.82 10.63
N ALA A 336 -6.01 1.28 11.84
CA ALA A 336 -7.29 1.02 12.50
C ALA A 336 -8.50 1.54 11.69
N ALA A 337 -8.37 2.72 11.06
CA ALA A 337 -9.44 3.35 10.30
C ALA A 337 -9.99 2.49 9.15
N ARG A 338 -9.11 1.72 8.48
CA ARG A 338 -9.44 0.86 7.33
C ARG A 338 -10.29 1.57 6.27
N THR A 339 -10.17 2.90 6.13
CA THR A 339 -10.99 3.72 5.24
C THR A 339 -10.90 3.23 3.79
N CYS A 340 -9.73 2.71 3.38
CA CYS A 340 -9.55 2.11 2.06
C CYS A 340 -10.49 0.92 1.77
N MET A 341 -10.86 0.13 2.78
CA MET A 341 -11.80 -0.98 2.66
C MET A 341 -13.23 -0.54 2.95
N ARG A 342 -13.46 0.28 3.99
CA ARG A 342 -14.80 0.76 4.37
C ARG A 342 -15.45 1.64 3.30
N ALA A 343 -14.66 2.44 2.58
CA ALA A 343 -15.18 3.35 1.55
C ALA A 343 -15.47 2.62 0.21
N LEU A 344 -15.05 1.37 0.04
CA LEU A 344 -15.34 0.59 -1.15
C LEU A 344 -16.77 0.05 -1.06
N LYS A 345 -17.64 0.50 -1.96
CA LYS A 345 -19.04 0.06 -2.02
C LYS A 345 -19.21 -1.20 -2.87
N PRO A 346 -20.24 -2.04 -2.63
CA PRO A 346 -20.45 -3.29 -3.35
C PRO A 346 -20.69 -3.10 -4.84
N GLU A 347 -21.38 -2.03 -5.22
CA GLU A 347 -21.66 -1.72 -6.62
C GLU A 347 -20.37 -1.48 -7.41
N GLY A 348 -19.34 -0.90 -6.75
CA GLY A 348 -18.03 -0.70 -7.37
C GLY A 348 -17.33 -2.02 -7.67
N LEU A 349 -17.51 -3.03 -6.82
CA LEU A 349 -16.99 -4.37 -7.07
C LEU A 349 -17.78 -5.08 -8.18
N ILE A 350 -19.11 -5.06 -8.10
CA ILE A 350 -20.02 -5.73 -9.04
C ILE A 350 -19.82 -5.20 -10.48
N LYS A 351 -19.75 -3.87 -10.64
CA LYS A 351 -19.56 -3.23 -11.95
C LYS A 351 -18.11 -3.30 -12.46
N GLY A 352 -17.18 -3.72 -11.61
CA GLY A 352 -15.75 -3.64 -11.88
C GLY A 352 -15.22 -2.21 -12.05
N GLU A 353 -15.87 -1.25 -11.40
CA GLU A 353 -15.38 0.12 -11.31
C GLU A 353 -14.15 0.13 -10.39
N SER A 354 -12.96 0.08 -10.99
CA SER A 354 -11.77 0.50 -10.27
C SER A 354 -11.86 2.02 -10.10
N ARG A 355 -12.25 2.51 -8.92
CA ARG A 355 -12.05 3.93 -8.58
C ARG A 355 -10.56 4.16 -8.35
N LEU A 356 -9.77 4.09 -9.43
CA LEU A 356 -8.43 4.65 -9.47
C LEU A 356 -8.48 6.19 -9.54
N ALA A 357 -9.67 6.75 -9.77
CA ALA A 357 -9.97 8.17 -9.95
C ALA A 357 -10.14 8.95 -8.63
N ILE A 358 -9.23 8.80 -7.66
CA ILE A 358 -8.81 10.05 -7.01
C ILE A 358 -7.79 10.62 -7.96
N ALA A 359 -8.07 11.82 -8.49
CA ALA A 359 -7.20 12.51 -9.43
C ALA A 359 -5.74 12.30 -9.01
N GLN A 360 -5.09 11.35 -9.69
CA GLN A 360 -3.66 11.17 -9.55
C GLN A 360 -3.06 12.47 -10.04
N ARG A 361 -1.88 12.81 -9.55
CA ARG A 361 -1.22 14.02 -9.99
C ARG A 361 -1.07 14.02 -11.53
N GLU A 362 -1.89 14.81 -12.20
CA GLU A 362 -1.90 14.96 -13.67
C GLU A 362 -0.70 15.79 -14.13
N ARG A 363 -0.25 16.73 -13.28
CA ARG A 363 0.90 17.59 -13.53
C ARG A 363 2.19 16.86 -13.17
N ARG A 364 3.13 16.77 -14.12
CA ARG A 364 4.50 16.35 -13.80
C ARG A 364 5.12 17.38 -12.85
N PRO A 365 5.72 16.96 -11.72
CA PRO A 365 6.44 17.90 -10.86
C PRO A 365 7.57 18.55 -11.63
N ALA A 366 7.82 19.83 -11.35
CA ALA A 366 8.97 20.52 -11.91
C ALA A 366 10.30 20.04 -11.32
N LEU A 367 10.27 19.46 -10.10
CA LEU A 367 11.43 18.99 -9.37
C LEU A 367 11.05 17.88 -8.39
N GLU A 368 11.96 16.92 -8.17
CA GLU A 368 11.96 16.09 -6.97
C GLU A 368 13.12 16.50 -6.06
N VAL A 369 12.86 16.66 -4.77
CA VAL A 369 13.86 16.89 -3.72
C VAL A 369 13.82 15.67 -2.80
N LEU A 370 14.87 14.84 -2.84
CA LEU A 370 14.92 13.56 -2.10
C LEU A 370 13.72 12.63 -2.38
N GLY A 371 13.22 12.61 -3.61
CA GLY A 371 12.05 11.86 -4.07
C GLY A 371 10.69 12.47 -3.68
N VAL A 372 10.68 13.56 -2.89
CA VAL A 372 9.46 14.33 -2.64
C VAL A 372 9.30 15.32 -3.78
N PRO A 373 8.17 15.30 -4.49
CA PRO A 373 8.01 16.22 -5.58
C PRO A 373 7.67 17.63 -5.08
N ILE A 374 8.14 18.64 -5.79
CA ILE A 374 7.89 20.06 -5.53
C ILE A 374 7.41 20.68 -6.83
N ASP A 375 6.23 21.30 -6.80
CA ASP A 375 5.68 22.00 -7.96
C ASP A 375 6.30 23.38 -8.12
N ARG A 376 6.53 23.77 -9.38
CA ARG A 376 6.99 25.10 -9.77
C ARG A 376 5.78 25.94 -10.10
N LEU A 377 5.32 26.71 -9.13
CA LEU A 377 4.20 27.62 -9.29
C LEU A 377 4.35 28.89 -8.43
N THR A 378 3.61 29.92 -8.82
CA THR A 378 3.35 31.17 -8.09
C THR A 378 2.02 31.08 -7.33
N PHE A 379 1.74 32.05 -6.46
CA PHE A 379 0.41 32.17 -5.83
C PHE A 379 -0.70 32.42 -6.86
N ALA A 380 -0.43 33.20 -7.90
CA ALA A 380 -1.42 33.44 -8.96
C ALA A 380 -1.82 32.12 -9.64
N GLU A 381 -0.82 31.33 -10.08
CA GLU A 381 -1.05 30.02 -10.68
C GLU A 381 -1.72 29.04 -9.70
N LEU A 382 -1.42 29.10 -8.40
CA LEU A 382 -2.11 28.31 -7.38
C LEU A 382 -3.61 28.64 -7.35
N LEU A 383 -3.95 29.93 -7.27
CA LEU A 383 -5.33 30.40 -7.17
C LEU A 383 -6.13 30.07 -8.45
N ASP A 384 -5.51 30.21 -9.61
CA ASP A 384 -6.15 29.89 -10.89
C ASP A 384 -6.38 28.38 -11.03
N GLN A 385 -5.42 27.57 -10.59
CA GLN A 385 -5.57 26.12 -10.54
C GLN A 385 -6.69 25.68 -9.59
N ILE A 386 -6.80 26.30 -8.40
CA ILE A 386 -7.92 26.08 -7.47
C ILE A 386 -9.25 26.44 -8.14
N GLY A 387 -9.32 27.59 -8.81
CA GLY A 387 -10.54 28.03 -9.49
C GLY A 387 -10.97 27.09 -10.62
N HIS A 388 -10.01 26.60 -11.41
CA HIS A 388 -10.26 25.57 -12.42
C HIS A 388 -10.77 24.28 -11.79
N TRP A 389 -10.15 23.83 -10.70
CA TRP A 389 -10.62 22.64 -9.99
C TRP A 389 -12.01 22.78 -9.41
N ILE A 390 -12.39 23.94 -8.88
CA ILE A 390 -13.73 24.18 -8.37
C ILE A 390 -14.78 24.06 -9.49
N ARG A 391 -14.47 24.55 -10.70
CA ARG A 391 -15.38 24.44 -11.87
C ARG A 391 -15.51 23.02 -12.41
N GLU A 392 -14.41 22.27 -12.46
CA GLU A 392 -14.37 20.96 -13.14
C GLU A 392 -14.54 19.75 -12.23
N ALA A 393 -14.33 19.88 -10.92
CA ALA A 393 -14.09 18.72 -10.05
C ALA A 393 -15.27 17.74 -9.96
N SER A 394 -15.04 16.57 -10.55
CA SER A 394 -15.72 15.31 -10.21
C SER A 394 -15.18 14.67 -8.92
N SER A 395 -14.00 15.09 -8.44
CA SER A 395 -13.37 14.56 -7.21
C SER A 395 -12.55 15.63 -6.47
N ALA A 396 -12.38 15.44 -5.16
CA ALA A 396 -11.61 16.31 -4.28
C ALA A 396 -10.09 16.21 -4.53
N ARG A 397 -9.38 17.35 -4.50
CA ARG A 397 -7.95 17.44 -4.78
C ARG A 397 -7.17 17.95 -3.56
N LEU A 398 -6.08 17.26 -3.21
CA LEU A 398 -5.23 17.59 -2.05
C LEU A 398 -4.03 18.44 -2.46
N ILE A 399 -3.81 19.54 -1.75
CA ILE A 399 -2.59 20.34 -1.80
C ILE A 399 -1.81 20.15 -0.50
N CYS A 400 -0.50 19.93 -0.59
CA CYS A 400 0.41 19.85 0.55
C CYS A 400 1.44 20.98 0.48
N THR A 401 1.75 21.62 1.62
CA THR A 401 2.75 22.69 1.68
C THR A 401 4.04 22.14 2.28
N ALA A 402 5.00 21.74 1.42
CA ALA A 402 6.22 21.09 1.87
C ALA A 402 7.27 22.10 2.36
N ASN A 403 8.00 21.72 3.40
CA ASN A 403 9.21 22.38 3.85
C ASN A 403 10.31 21.33 4.07
N PRO A 404 11.58 21.73 4.30
CA PRO A 404 12.68 20.78 4.49
C PRO A 404 12.45 19.75 5.61
N GLU A 405 11.78 20.14 6.70
CA GLU A 405 11.48 19.20 7.79
C GLU A 405 10.48 18.12 7.37
N LEU A 406 9.48 18.47 6.55
CA LEU A 406 8.52 17.51 6.00
C LEU A 406 9.17 16.58 4.98
N VAL A 407 10.07 17.09 4.15
CA VAL A 407 10.87 16.22 3.25
C VAL A 407 11.68 15.22 4.05
N MET A 408 12.30 15.66 5.16
CA MET A 408 13.04 14.76 6.05
C MET A 408 12.15 13.76 6.78
N LEU A 409 10.95 14.18 7.19
CA LEU A 409 9.95 13.27 7.76
C LEU A 409 9.54 12.19 6.75
N ALA A 410 9.33 12.57 5.49
CA ALA A 410 8.99 11.64 4.41
C ALA A 410 10.10 10.59 4.13
N GLN A 411 11.36 10.87 4.47
CA GLN A 411 12.42 9.86 4.37
C GLN A 411 12.28 8.72 5.40
N ARG A 412 11.49 8.94 6.46
CA ARG A 412 11.28 8.00 7.56
C ARG A 412 9.86 7.46 7.64
N ASP A 413 8.89 8.24 7.17
CA ASP A 413 7.47 7.89 7.13
C ASP A 413 7.03 7.62 5.70
N VAL A 414 6.96 6.33 5.36
CA VAL A 414 6.66 5.85 4.01
C VAL A 414 5.23 6.16 3.57
N LEU A 415 4.30 6.21 4.52
CA LEU A 415 2.92 6.60 4.24
C LEU A 415 2.87 8.09 3.89
N PHE A 416 3.51 8.94 4.69
CA PHE A 416 3.59 10.37 4.42
C PHE A 416 4.28 10.67 3.08
N TYR A 417 5.36 9.96 2.77
CA TYR A 417 6.00 10.01 1.45
C TYR A 417 5.03 9.67 0.31
N THR A 418 4.24 8.62 0.46
CA THR A 418 3.24 8.20 -0.54
C THR A 418 2.16 9.25 -0.75
N ILE A 419 1.71 9.89 0.34
CA ILE A 419 0.73 10.99 0.27
C ILE A 419 1.30 12.15 -0.53
N LEU A 420 2.53 12.60 -0.23
CA LEU A 420 3.17 13.71 -0.95
C LEU A 420 3.42 13.41 -2.43
N ARG A 421 3.62 12.13 -2.80
CA ARG A 421 3.77 11.76 -4.22
C ARG A 421 2.45 11.71 -4.98
N ARG A 422 1.33 11.53 -4.28
CA ARG A 422 0.02 11.30 -4.89
C ARG A 422 -0.94 12.49 -4.76
N CYS A 423 -0.67 13.45 -3.88
CA CYS A 423 -1.47 14.67 -3.82
C CYS A 423 -1.36 15.45 -5.14
N ALA A 424 -2.35 16.31 -5.39
CA ALA A 424 -2.47 17.03 -6.65
C ALA A 424 -1.38 18.10 -6.81
N LEU A 425 -1.00 18.76 -5.70
CA LEU A 425 0.10 19.71 -5.67
C LEU A 425 0.90 19.63 -4.36
N VAL A 426 2.20 19.89 -4.47
CA VAL A 426 3.13 20.10 -3.36
C VAL A 426 3.82 21.45 -3.53
N THR A 427 3.43 22.44 -2.73
CA THR A 427 3.98 23.79 -2.80
C THR A 427 5.28 23.92 -2.00
N ALA A 428 6.14 24.86 -2.39
CA ALA A 428 7.40 25.15 -1.71
C ALA A 428 7.22 26.20 -0.59
N ASP A 429 7.00 25.76 0.64
CA ASP A 429 6.79 26.63 1.80
C ASP A 429 8.12 27.15 2.40
N GLY A 430 9.12 26.27 2.49
CA GLY A 430 10.39 26.56 3.18
C GLY A 430 11.53 27.03 2.26
N VAL A 431 12.33 27.99 2.71
CA VAL A 431 13.50 28.50 1.97
C VAL A 431 14.56 27.45 1.63
N GLY A 432 14.68 26.40 2.45
CA GLY A 432 15.57 25.29 2.14
C GLY A 432 15.17 24.53 0.86
N LEU A 433 13.89 24.56 0.47
CA LEU A 433 13.46 23.99 -0.81
C LEU A 433 13.84 24.88 -2.00
N LEU A 434 13.79 26.20 -1.84
CA LEU A 434 14.28 27.13 -2.87
C LEU A 434 15.79 26.96 -3.08
N TRP A 435 16.55 26.81 -2.00
CA TRP A 435 17.99 26.47 -2.07
C TRP A 435 18.22 25.12 -2.75
N ALA A 436 17.50 24.07 -2.34
CA ALA A 436 17.64 22.74 -2.91
C ALA A 436 17.30 22.73 -4.41
N ALA A 437 16.24 23.44 -4.81
CA ALA A 437 15.86 23.60 -6.21
C ALA A 437 16.99 24.23 -7.03
N ARG A 438 17.56 25.36 -6.56
CA ARG A 438 18.69 26.02 -7.24
C ARG A 438 19.88 25.08 -7.36
N ARG A 439 20.19 24.33 -6.31
CA ARG A 439 21.29 23.35 -6.30
C ARG A 439 21.06 22.21 -7.30
N LEU A 440 19.81 21.88 -7.59
CA LEU A 440 19.39 20.88 -8.57
C LEU A 440 19.12 21.45 -9.97
N GLY A 441 19.49 22.72 -10.21
CA GLY A 441 19.36 23.36 -11.52
C GLY A 441 17.97 23.92 -11.84
N VAL A 442 17.04 23.93 -10.88
CA VAL A 442 15.67 24.44 -11.08
C VAL A 442 15.46 25.71 -10.27
N ARG A 443 14.98 26.79 -10.89
CA ARG A 443 14.54 28.00 -10.18
C ARG A 443 13.03 27.92 -9.95
N LEU A 444 12.62 27.89 -8.68
CA LEU A 444 11.23 28.08 -8.30
C LEU A 444 10.89 29.59 -8.41
N PRO A 445 9.78 29.96 -9.06
CA PRO A 445 9.43 31.36 -9.29
C PRO A 445 9.07 32.07 -7.99
N GLU A 446 8.47 31.36 -7.04
CA GLU A 446 7.97 31.94 -5.79
C GLU A 446 8.00 30.92 -4.64
N ARG A 447 8.03 31.44 -3.39
CA ARG A 447 7.86 30.65 -2.16
C ARG A 447 6.38 30.62 -1.77
N VAL A 448 5.67 29.60 -2.22
CA VAL A 448 4.23 29.41 -1.99
C VAL A 448 3.98 28.70 -0.66
N THR A 449 3.80 29.48 0.41
CA THR A 449 3.60 28.98 1.79
C THR A 449 2.14 28.70 2.12
N GLY A 450 1.89 27.74 3.02
CA GLY A 450 0.52 27.48 3.49
C GLY A 450 -0.06 28.65 4.30
N SER A 451 0.79 29.36 5.05
CA SER A 451 0.37 30.51 5.87
C SER A 451 -0.02 31.75 5.07
N ASP A 452 0.60 31.95 3.90
CA ASP A 452 0.21 33.02 2.96
C ASP A 452 -0.93 32.57 2.03
N SER A 453 -1.03 31.27 1.72
CA SER A 453 -2.09 30.73 0.86
C SER A 453 -3.48 30.96 1.46
N LEU A 454 -3.67 30.78 2.76
CA LEU A 454 -4.98 30.92 3.41
C LEU A 454 -5.65 32.30 3.16
N PRO A 455 -5.04 33.45 3.50
CA PRO A 455 -5.65 34.75 3.25
C PRO A 455 -5.82 35.07 1.76
N LEU A 456 -4.90 34.63 0.88
CA LEU A 456 -5.00 34.87 -0.57
C LEU A 456 -6.14 34.06 -1.21
N ILE A 457 -6.31 32.80 -0.78
CA ILE A 457 -7.44 31.98 -1.21
C ILE A 457 -8.75 32.56 -0.67
N ALA A 458 -8.78 33.05 0.57
CA ALA A 458 -9.96 33.70 1.14
C ALA A 458 -10.35 34.96 0.36
N GLU A 459 -9.38 35.79 -0.04
CA GLU A 459 -9.64 36.95 -0.90
C GLU A 459 -10.26 36.55 -2.24
N ARG A 460 -9.66 35.57 -2.94
CA ARG A 460 -10.20 35.06 -4.20
C ARG A 460 -11.56 34.40 -4.02
N ALA A 461 -11.78 33.69 -2.92
CA ALA A 461 -13.06 33.08 -2.57
C ALA A 461 -14.16 34.12 -2.38
N ALA A 462 -13.85 35.25 -1.72
CA ALA A 462 -14.80 36.36 -1.57
C ALA A 462 -15.13 37.06 -2.90
N GLN A 463 -14.24 37.00 -3.89
CA GLN A 463 -14.47 37.54 -5.24
C GLN A 463 -15.28 36.57 -6.10
N ALA A 464 -14.97 35.27 -6.03
CA ALA A 464 -15.52 34.23 -6.89
C ALA A 464 -16.68 33.43 -6.28
N GLY A 465 -17.07 33.73 -5.04
CA GLY A 465 -18.17 33.08 -4.33
C GLY A 465 -17.87 31.68 -3.81
N TRP A 466 -16.60 31.33 -3.56
CA TRP A 466 -16.24 30.01 -3.04
C TRP A 466 -16.51 29.91 -1.53
N ARG A 467 -17.00 28.76 -1.09
CA ARG A 467 -17.33 28.47 0.30
C ARG A 467 -16.20 27.75 1.01
N LEU A 468 -15.78 28.27 2.15
CA LEU A 468 -14.66 27.76 2.93
C LEU A 468 -15.13 27.00 4.18
N PHE A 469 -14.45 25.89 4.51
CA PHE A 469 -14.55 25.23 5.80
C PHE A 469 -13.18 25.20 6.48
N LEU A 470 -13.12 25.53 7.78
CA LEU A 470 -11.88 25.54 8.56
C LEU A 470 -11.92 24.45 9.64
N LEU A 471 -11.06 23.44 9.50
CA LEU A 471 -10.95 22.28 10.39
C LEU A 471 -9.61 22.28 11.15
N GLY A 472 -9.59 21.98 12.44
CA GLY A 472 -8.36 21.88 13.23
C GLY A 472 -8.05 23.09 14.11
N ALA A 473 -6.81 23.15 14.58
CA ALA A 473 -6.34 24.04 15.64
C ALA A 473 -7.05 23.81 16.99
N ALA A 474 -6.62 24.54 18.01
CA ALA A 474 -7.27 24.50 19.32
C ALA A 474 -8.71 25.03 19.23
N GLU A 475 -9.53 24.65 20.21
CA GLU A 475 -10.92 25.10 20.30
C GLU A 475 -11.03 26.62 20.20
N GLY A 476 -12.00 27.10 19.40
CA GLY A 476 -12.21 28.53 19.14
C GLY A 476 -11.23 29.19 18.16
N VAL A 477 -10.05 28.62 17.88
CA VAL A 477 -9.05 29.24 16.98
C VAL A 477 -9.54 29.31 15.54
N ALA A 478 -10.14 28.24 15.01
CA ALA A 478 -10.70 28.22 13.67
C ALA A 478 -11.86 29.23 13.51
N ALA A 479 -12.74 29.33 14.52
CA ALA A 479 -13.85 30.28 14.53
C ALA A 479 -13.35 31.74 14.55
N ARG A 480 -12.36 32.04 15.39
CA ARG A 480 -11.71 33.35 15.45
C ARG A 480 -11.00 33.70 14.14
N ALA A 481 -10.32 32.74 13.52
CA ALA A 481 -9.71 32.93 12.21
C ALA A 481 -10.78 33.24 11.14
N ALA A 482 -11.91 32.53 11.14
CA ALA A 482 -13.03 32.80 10.23
C ALA A 482 -13.60 34.21 10.42
N ALA A 483 -13.81 34.67 11.66
CA ALA A 483 -14.29 36.02 11.95
C ALA A 483 -13.35 37.09 11.38
N ARG A 484 -12.04 36.97 11.64
CA ARG A 484 -11.02 37.89 11.11
C ARG A 484 -10.95 37.91 9.58
N LEU A 485 -11.14 36.75 8.93
CA LEU A 485 -11.19 36.70 7.47
C LEU A 485 -12.44 37.36 6.90
N ARG A 486 -13.61 37.22 7.55
CA ARG A 486 -14.85 37.90 7.13
C ARG A 486 -14.79 39.42 7.36
N GLU A 487 -14.20 39.87 8.47
CA GLU A 487 -13.93 41.30 8.70
C GLU A 487 -13.08 41.89 7.57
N ARG A 488 -12.05 41.17 7.15
CA ARG A 488 -11.15 41.61 6.07
C ARG A 488 -11.78 41.50 4.69
N PHE A 489 -12.62 40.48 4.47
CA PHE A 489 -13.26 40.18 3.19
C PHE A 489 -14.78 40.00 3.38
N PRO A 490 -15.58 41.09 3.37
CA PRO A 490 -16.99 41.03 3.76
C PRO A 490 -17.87 40.08 2.93
N ARG A 491 -17.50 39.79 1.68
CA ARG A 491 -18.21 38.83 0.79
C ARG A 491 -17.80 37.37 1.00
N LEU A 492 -16.88 37.10 1.93
CA LEU A 492 -16.35 35.76 2.16
C LEU A 492 -17.38 34.85 2.83
N GLN A 493 -17.61 33.68 2.23
CA GLN A 493 -18.45 32.65 2.81
C GLN A 493 -17.59 31.60 3.52
N VAL A 494 -17.53 31.69 4.84
CA VAL A 494 -17.08 30.55 5.67
C VAL A 494 -18.33 29.80 6.12
N VAL A 495 -18.51 28.57 5.65
CA VAL A 495 -19.74 27.77 5.85
C VAL A 495 -19.63 26.78 7.01
N GLY A 496 -18.48 26.72 7.67
CA GLY A 496 -18.33 25.96 8.90
C GLY A 496 -16.92 26.04 9.47
N THR A 497 -16.84 25.82 10.78
CA THR A 497 -15.57 25.70 11.50
C THR A 497 -15.69 24.58 12.53
N HIS A 498 -14.64 23.80 12.70
CA HIS A 498 -14.61 22.76 13.72
C HIS A 498 -13.17 22.51 14.17
N SER A 499 -12.90 22.38 15.47
CA SER A 499 -11.58 21.97 15.96
C SER A 499 -11.33 20.52 15.56
N GLY A 500 -12.19 19.61 16.02
CA GLY A 500 -12.18 18.19 15.67
C GLY A 500 -10.91 17.45 16.07
N ASP A 501 -10.93 16.13 15.90
CA ASP A 501 -9.80 15.24 16.21
C ASP A 501 -9.42 14.37 14.98
N PRO A 502 -8.13 14.20 14.66
CA PRO A 502 -7.70 13.45 13.47
C PRO A 502 -7.76 11.92 13.63
N SER A 503 -8.23 11.42 14.77
CA SER A 503 -8.38 9.98 15.05
C SER A 503 -9.39 9.30 14.11
N PRO A 504 -9.21 7.99 13.87
CA PRO A 504 -10.19 7.19 13.13
C PRO A 504 -11.62 7.22 13.69
N GLU A 505 -11.78 7.37 15.00
CA GLU A 505 -13.07 7.29 15.68
C GLU A 505 -13.92 8.54 15.41
N ALA A 506 -13.28 9.70 15.31
CA ALA A 506 -13.95 10.98 15.06
C ALA A 506 -14.22 11.26 13.57
N GLU A 507 -13.51 10.59 12.64
CA GLU A 507 -13.48 11.01 11.23
C GLU A 507 -14.83 10.92 10.51
N ASP A 508 -15.69 9.96 10.87
CA ASP A 508 -17.00 9.78 10.22
C ASP A 508 -17.94 10.97 10.47
N GLY A 509 -18.01 11.44 11.73
CA GLY A 509 -18.80 12.61 12.10
C GLY A 509 -18.26 13.90 11.47
N ILE A 510 -16.93 14.06 11.45
CA ILE A 510 -16.27 15.22 10.84
C ILE A 510 -16.52 15.27 9.33
N VAL A 511 -16.41 14.14 8.63
CA VAL A 511 -16.70 14.06 7.18
C VAL A 511 -18.16 14.41 6.89
N ALA A 512 -19.10 13.90 7.70
CA ALA A 512 -20.51 14.22 7.55
C ALA A 512 -20.78 15.73 7.73
N LEU A 513 -20.20 16.34 8.77
CA LEU A 513 -20.30 17.78 9.03
C LEU A 513 -19.77 18.62 7.87
N ILE A 514 -18.61 18.27 7.32
CA ILE A 514 -18.00 19.00 6.21
C ILE A 514 -18.86 18.87 4.95
N ASN A 515 -19.33 17.66 4.63
CA ASN A 515 -20.18 17.45 3.44
C ASN A 515 -21.51 18.20 3.57
N ALA A 516 -22.14 18.20 4.74
CA ALA A 516 -23.39 18.91 5.00
C ALA A 516 -23.25 20.45 4.86
N SER A 517 -22.05 21.00 5.12
CA SER A 517 -21.80 22.44 4.95
C SER A 517 -21.81 22.92 3.50
N GLY A 518 -21.68 22.00 2.54
CA GLY A 518 -21.52 22.32 1.12
C GLY A 518 -20.21 23.02 0.78
N ALA A 519 -19.18 22.99 1.62
CA ALA A 519 -17.93 23.71 1.35
C ALA A 519 -17.26 23.33 0.01
N ASP A 520 -16.69 24.30 -0.67
CA ASP A 520 -15.92 24.09 -1.90
C ASP A 520 -14.44 23.85 -1.58
N ILE A 521 -13.92 24.53 -0.55
CA ILE A 521 -12.52 24.42 -0.08
C ILE A 521 -12.48 24.07 1.40
N LEU A 522 -11.70 23.05 1.75
CA LEU A 522 -11.40 22.64 3.12
C LEU A 522 -9.98 23.02 3.50
N PHE A 523 -9.81 23.78 4.59
CA PHE A 523 -8.52 24.00 5.24
C PHE A 523 -8.40 23.12 6.49
N VAL A 524 -7.28 22.42 6.64
CA VAL A 524 -7.02 21.55 7.79
C VAL A 524 -5.75 21.96 8.56
N ALA A 525 -5.88 22.11 9.87
CA ALA A 525 -4.85 22.59 10.78
C ALA A 525 -4.60 21.63 11.97
N TYR A 526 -4.54 20.31 11.72
CA TYR A 526 -4.16 19.31 12.74
C TYR A 526 -2.65 19.25 13.01
N GLY A 527 -1.85 20.00 12.23
CA GLY A 527 -0.41 19.89 12.25
C GLY A 527 0.08 18.72 11.39
N SER A 528 1.27 18.89 10.81
CA SER A 528 1.86 17.89 9.93
C SER A 528 2.68 16.86 10.73
N PRO A 529 2.57 15.55 10.45
CA PRO A 529 1.93 14.93 9.26
C PRO A 529 0.45 14.55 9.43
N GLN A 530 -0.17 14.80 10.59
CA GLN A 530 -1.51 14.28 10.89
C GLN A 530 -2.58 14.87 9.97
N GLN A 531 -2.50 16.15 9.62
CA GLN A 531 -3.42 16.77 8.68
C GLN A 531 -3.36 16.13 7.29
N GLU A 532 -2.16 15.84 6.76
CA GLU A 532 -2.02 15.20 5.45
C GLU A 532 -2.51 13.75 5.48
N LYS A 533 -2.24 13.04 6.58
CA LYS A 533 -2.71 11.66 6.77
C LYS A 533 -4.23 11.59 6.89
N TRP A 534 -4.85 12.47 7.66
CA TRP A 534 -6.30 12.54 7.79
C TRP A 534 -6.95 12.88 6.44
N LEU A 535 -6.42 13.89 5.73
CA LEU A 535 -6.88 14.26 4.40
C LEU A 535 -6.73 13.07 3.42
N ALA A 536 -5.57 12.42 3.38
CA ALA A 536 -5.33 11.30 2.47
C ALA A 536 -6.26 10.10 2.67
N ARG A 537 -6.72 9.87 3.92
CA ARG A 537 -7.70 8.83 4.26
C ARG A 537 -9.12 9.23 3.84
N ASN A 538 -9.50 10.49 4.06
CA ASN A 538 -10.89 10.93 3.95
C ASN A 538 -11.23 11.66 2.65
N LEU A 539 -10.25 12.06 1.83
CA LEU A 539 -10.46 12.84 0.61
C LEU A 539 -11.50 12.22 -0.34
N ALA A 540 -11.50 10.89 -0.46
CA ALA A 540 -12.46 10.15 -1.30
C ALA A 540 -13.92 10.24 -0.83
N ARG A 541 -14.12 10.60 0.43
CA ARG A 541 -15.42 10.69 1.11
C ARG A 541 -15.88 12.13 1.26
N LEU A 542 -14.99 13.09 1.02
CA LEU A 542 -15.28 14.53 1.08
C LEU A 542 -15.86 15.01 -0.24
N GLN A 543 -16.90 15.84 -0.17
CA GLN A 543 -17.55 16.45 -1.33
C GLN A 543 -16.93 17.80 -1.73
N VAL A 544 -15.99 18.31 -0.93
CA VAL A 544 -15.21 19.51 -1.25
C VAL A 544 -14.42 19.33 -2.54
N LYS A 545 -14.09 20.41 -3.22
CA LYS A 545 -13.34 20.34 -4.49
C LYS A 545 -11.84 20.40 -4.24
N VAL A 546 -11.42 21.14 -3.22
CA VAL A 546 -10.01 21.32 -2.84
C VAL A 546 -9.85 21.16 -1.33
N ALA A 547 -8.80 20.47 -0.91
CA ALA A 547 -8.38 20.40 0.48
C ALA A 547 -6.91 20.79 0.63
N LEU A 548 -6.60 21.62 1.62
CA LEU A 548 -5.26 22.13 1.90
C LEU A 548 -4.92 21.96 3.38
N GLY A 549 -3.77 21.33 3.66
CA GLY A 549 -3.16 21.38 4.98
C GLY A 549 -2.45 22.72 5.19
N VAL A 550 -2.81 23.47 6.24
CA VAL A 550 -2.28 24.83 6.50
C VAL A 550 -1.44 24.95 7.77
N GLY A 551 -1.32 23.88 8.55
CA GLY A 551 -0.54 23.89 9.80
C GLY A 551 -1.02 25.00 10.74
N GLY A 552 -0.08 25.75 11.32
CA GLY A 552 -0.37 26.86 12.25
C GLY A 552 -0.85 28.16 11.58
N ALA A 553 -1.38 28.12 10.35
CA ALA A 553 -1.88 29.32 9.69
C ALA A 553 -3.08 29.94 10.43
N PHE A 554 -3.94 29.10 11.02
CA PHE A 554 -5.09 29.58 11.80
C PHE A 554 -4.63 30.42 13.00
N ASP A 555 -3.57 30.04 13.69
CA ASP A 555 -3.04 30.82 14.82
C ASP A 555 -2.56 32.21 14.40
N PHE A 556 -1.98 32.32 13.21
CA PHE A 556 -1.54 33.60 12.68
C PHE A 556 -2.71 34.51 12.28
N VAL A 557 -3.74 33.94 11.63
CA VAL A 557 -4.93 34.69 11.22
C VAL A 557 -5.79 35.08 12.41
N ALA A 558 -5.95 34.17 13.37
CA ALA A 558 -6.63 34.47 14.63
C ALA A 558 -5.85 35.50 15.46
N GLY A 559 -4.52 35.59 15.30
CA GLY A 559 -3.65 36.47 16.08
C GLY A 559 -3.29 35.88 17.46
N THR A 560 -3.45 34.56 17.64
CA THR A 560 -2.96 33.85 18.83
C THR A 560 -1.44 33.63 18.76
N ALA A 561 -0.86 33.66 17.56
CA ALA A 561 0.59 33.67 17.34
C ALA A 561 1.01 34.87 16.50
N GLN A 562 2.12 35.53 16.87
CA GLN A 562 2.69 36.59 16.03
C GLN A 562 3.63 36.01 14.98
N ARG A 563 3.46 36.49 13.75
CA ARG A 563 4.30 36.13 12.61
C ARG A 563 5.58 36.97 12.59
N ALA A 564 6.61 36.50 11.89
CA ALA A 564 7.85 37.26 11.73
C ALA A 564 7.59 38.59 10.95
N PRO A 565 8.32 39.67 11.25
CA PRO A 565 8.27 40.91 10.47
C PRO A 565 8.47 40.69 8.97
N LEU A 566 7.91 41.57 8.13
CA LEU A 566 7.95 41.44 6.67
C LEU A 566 9.38 41.34 6.11
N TRP A 567 10.34 42.11 6.66
CA TRP A 567 11.73 42.05 6.24
C TRP A 567 12.35 40.67 6.50
N MET A 568 12.10 40.07 7.67
CA MET A 568 12.57 38.71 7.99
C MET A 568 11.92 37.68 7.06
N ARG A 569 10.62 37.83 6.76
CA ARG A 569 9.90 36.93 5.84
C ARG A 569 10.44 37.00 4.42
N ARG A 570 10.80 38.20 3.93
CA ARG A 570 11.42 38.43 2.62
C ARG A 570 12.82 37.83 2.54
N LEU A 571 13.60 37.93 3.62
CA LEU A 571 14.92 37.30 3.73
C LEU A 571 14.87 35.80 4.02
N GLY A 572 13.69 35.22 4.26
CA GLY A 572 13.56 33.80 4.58
C GLY A 572 13.92 33.42 6.01
N LEU A 573 14.05 34.38 6.91
CA LEU A 573 14.44 34.22 8.32
C LEU A 573 13.25 33.94 9.26
N GLU A 574 12.08 33.61 8.71
CA GLU A 574 10.88 33.28 9.48
C GLU A 574 11.09 32.06 10.40
N TRP A 575 11.94 31.12 9.99
CA TRP A 575 12.35 29.98 10.81
C TRP A 575 13.18 30.41 12.03
N PHE A 576 14.04 31.42 11.88
CA PHE A 576 14.89 31.94 12.95
C PHE A 576 14.06 32.72 13.98
N HIS A 577 13.14 33.57 13.51
CA HIS A 577 12.17 34.23 14.39
C HIS A 577 11.36 33.21 15.21
N ARG A 578 10.89 32.12 14.59
CA ARG A 578 10.19 31.05 15.30
C ARG A 578 11.08 30.32 16.29
N LEU A 579 12.36 30.12 15.99
CA LEU A 579 13.33 29.51 16.89
C LEU A 579 13.55 30.36 18.13
N LEU A 580 13.69 31.69 17.96
CA LEU A 580 13.84 32.62 19.09
C LEU A 580 12.63 32.58 20.02
N ARG A 581 11.40 32.52 19.48
CA ARG A 581 10.18 32.46 20.29
C ARG A 581 9.86 31.07 20.84
N GLN A 582 10.38 30.01 20.22
CA GLN A 582 10.15 28.62 20.59
C GLN A 582 11.49 27.88 20.66
N PRO A 583 12.34 28.20 21.65
CA PRO A 583 13.73 27.75 21.68
C PRO A 583 13.84 26.23 21.61
N TRP A 584 12.96 25.47 22.27
CA TRP A 584 12.95 24.01 22.26
C TRP A 584 12.93 23.37 20.86
N ARG A 585 12.51 24.10 19.80
CA ARG A 585 12.58 23.63 18.42
C ARG A 585 14.02 23.40 17.93
N TRP A 586 15.03 23.99 18.56
CA TRP A 586 16.44 23.87 18.14
C TRP A 586 16.86 22.41 18.01
N ARG A 587 16.46 21.55 18.95
CA ARG A 587 16.78 20.10 18.94
C ARG A 587 16.23 19.40 17.69
N ARG A 588 15.00 19.75 17.31
CA ARG A 588 14.32 19.22 16.12
C ARG A 588 14.93 19.76 14.83
N MET A 589 15.33 21.03 14.80
CA MET A 589 15.92 21.66 13.61
C MET A 589 17.37 21.19 13.38
N ALA A 590 18.18 21.12 14.44
CA ALA A 590 19.56 20.65 14.40
C ALA A 590 19.67 19.18 13.94
N SER A 591 18.69 18.35 14.27
CA SER A 591 18.66 16.95 13.83
C SER A 591 18.19 16.74 12.38
N ARG A 592 17.47 17.70 11.78
CA ARG A 592 16.84 17.54 10.46
C ARG A 592 17.47 18.38 9.35
N LEU A 593 17.77 19.65 9.61
CA LEU A 593 18.20 20.59 8.56
C LEU A 593 19.62 20.34 8.05
N PRO A 594 20.65 20.09 8.89
CA PRO A 594 21.98 19.72 8.39
C PRO A 594 21.93 18.43 7.57
N ARG A 595 21.13 17.47 8.04
CA ARG A 595 20.90 16.20 7.34
C ARG A 595 20.18 16.39 6.01
N PHE A 596 19.22 17.31 5.93
CA PHE A 596 18.56 17.69 4.67
C PHE A 596 19.58 18.23 3.67
N VAL A 597 20.43 19.18 4.08
CA VAL A 597 21.48 19.75 3.22
C VAL A 597 22.43 18.65 2.72
N TRP A 598 22.95 17.82 3.63
CA TRP A 598 23.83 16.71 3.29
C TRP A 598 23.20 15.72 2.30
N LEU A 599 21.94 15.31 2.56
CA LEU A 599 21.24 14.39 1.67
C LEU A 599 20.96 15.02 0.30
N VAL A 600 20.61 16.31 0.22
CA VAL A 600 20.41 17.00 -1.06
C VAL A 600 21.72 17.04 -1.85
N LEU A 601 22.86 17.30 -1.20
CA LEU A 601 24.16 17.29 -1.87
C LEU A 601 24.56 15.88 -2.36
N TRP A 602 24.24 14.84 -1.59
CA TRP A 602 24.66 13.47 -1.90
C TRP A 602 23.70 12.70 -2.84
N ARG A 603 22.38 12.87 -2.66
CA ARG A 603 21.33 12.15 -3.42
C ARG A 603 20.57 13.02 -4.42
N GLY A 604 20.56 14.34 -4.22
CA GLY A 604 19.79 15.28 -5.02
C GLY A 604 18.31 14.94 -5.10
N ALA A 605 17.82 14.63 -6.31
CA ALA A 605 16.42 14.28 -6.56
C ALA A 605 16.06 12.84 -6.15
N ARG A 606 17.03 11.95 -5.96
CA ARG A 606 16.77 10.50 -5.85
C ARG A 606 15.94 10.13 -4.61
N PRO A 607 14.94 9.24 -4.73
CA PRO A 607 14.13 8.77 -3.61
C PRO A 607 14.94 7.92 -2.62
N PRO A 608 14.44 7.71 -1.39
CA PRO A 608 15.12 6.84 -0.43
C PRO A 608 15.12 5.39 -0.96
N ARG A 609 16.29 4.73 -0.91
CA ARG A 609 16.40 3.30 -1.23
C ARG A 609 15.65 2.45 -0.20
N HIS A 610 15.76 2.84 1.07
CA HIS A 610 15.05 2.24 2.19
C HIS A 610 14.50 3.35 3.08
N PHE A 611 13.30 3.16 3.59
CA PHE A 611 12.75 4.03 4.62
C PHE A 611 13.33 3.62 5.97
N GLU A 612 13.85 4.58 6.74
CA GLU A 612 14.51 4.30 8.03
C GLU A 612 13.53 4.00 9.17
N GLY A 613 12.23 4.24 8.96
CA GLY A 613 11.19 3.99 9.94
C GLY A 613 10.46 2.67 9.70
N ILE A 614 10.11 2.00 10.80
CA ILE A 614 9.09 0.95 10.78
C ILE A 614 7.76 1.66 10.47
N GLY A 615 7.00 1.18 9.50
CA GLY A 615 5.56 1.49 9.41
C GLY A 615 4.82 0.80 10.56
N GLY A 616 5.18 1.11 11.78
CA GLY A 616 4.69 0.51 13.00
C GLY A 616 4.71 1.58 14.07
N GLN A 617 3.58 1.72 14.75
CA GLN A 617 3.27 2.72 15.78
C GLN A 617 2.63 4.01 15.23
N TYR A 618 1.39 3.88 14.75
CA TYR A 618 0.34 4.59 15.50
C TYR A 618 0.15 3.74 16.76
N GLY A 619 0.85 4.10 17.83
CA GLY A 619 0.42 3.75 19.18
C GLY A 619 -0.81 4.59 19.51
#